data_AF-A0A2G4R252-F1
#
_entry.id   AF-A0A2G4R252-F1
#
_cell.length_a   1.000
_cell.length_b   1.000
_cell.length_c   1.000
_cell.angle_alpha   90.00
_cell.angle_beta   90.00
_cell.angle_gamma   90.00
#
_symmetry.space_group_name_H-M   'P 1'
#
loop_
_entity.id
_entity.type
_entity.pdbx_description
1 polymer ?
#
loop_
_entity_poly.entity_id
_entity_poly.type
_entity_poly.pdbx_seq_one_letter_code
_entity_poly.pdbx_strand_id
1 'polypeptide(L)'
;MANPHKEKVLKMLQDKYGGVKALPKTQSLFIIEALNIVLYFRYSKLSNYGKNDFKSFYGLRVEDLKFLQGKKAFIIFLSDFENKSIVLPFSKIEALLSQVKSAKDGQYKALAFFKHSGAELYFSQFAKFKIDFYLGLKSLFNFEAKNTVIPHLTHSEAQGLLGIIGQRKGFDIYYPSKDRVKIPHKISNLREHLPLFNPIINPILDEIDCIWLKGDKMEALFEVEHSTPIYSGLLRFNDAILSVANLSTLNIVADENRELKFHKELMRPTFKQNNLVEKVSFMSYANLYEWYLQ
;
A
#
# COMPACT_ATOMS: atom_id res chain seq x y z
N MET A 1 -30.74 -2.30 7.54
CA MET A 1 -30.33 -2.50 8.94
C MET A 1 -29.02 -1.78 9.16
N ALA A 2 -28.84 -1.16 10.32
CA ALA A 2 -27.58 -0.52 10.64
C ALA A 2 -26.48 -1.58 10.79
N ASN A 3 -25.27 -1.25 10.33
CA ASN A 3 -24.15 -2.18 10.35
C ASN A 3 -23.51 -2.15 11.75
N PRO A 4 -23.49 -3.28 12.48
CA PRO A 4 -23.00 -3.30 13.86
C PRO A 4 -21.52 -2.94 13.97
N HIS A 5 -20.69 -3.27 12.97
CA HIS A 5 -19.28 -2.87 12.93
C HIS A 5 -19.14 -1.35 12.80
N LYS A 6 -19.97 -0.72 11.97
CA LYS A 6 -19.99 0.75 11.82
C LYS A 6 -20.45 1.43 13.10
N GLU A 7 -21.51 0.94 13.73
CA GLU A 7 -22.05 1.51 14.98
C GLU A 7 -21.04 1.43 16.11
N LYS A 8 -20.33 0.29 16.24
CA LYS A 8 -19.25 0.13 17.21
C LYS A 8 -18.18 1.22 17.04
N VAL A 9 -17.72 1.44 15.81
CA VAL A 9 -16.68 2.46 15.53
C VAL A 9 -17.19 3.87 15.77
N LEU A 10 -18.43 4.19 15.35
CA LEU A 10 -19.05 5.49 15.60
C LEU A 10 -19.17 5.77 17.11
N LYS A 11 -19.56 4.77 17.90
CA LYS A 11 -19.60 4.89 19.36
C LYS A 11 -18.21 5.18 19.94
N MET A 12 -17.18 4.43 19.54
CA MET A 12 -15.80 4.67 20.00
C MET A 12 -15.31 6.08 19.66
N LEU A 13 -15.65 6.59 18.47
CA LEU A 13 -15.30 7.95 18.05
C LEU A 13 -16.07 9.02 18.84
N GLN A 14 -17.36 8.78 19.08
CA GLN A 14 -18.21 9.66 19.88
C GLN A 14 -17.72 9.74 21.32
N ASP A 15 -17.37 8.61 21.92
CA ASP A 15 -16.84 8.53 23.29
C ASP A 15 -15.49 9.25 23.41
N LYS A 16 -14.64 9.20 22.37
CA LYS A 16 -13.31 9.83 22.40
C LYS A 16 -13.33 11.33 22.10
N TYR A 17 -13.97 11.73 21.01
CA TYR A 17 -13.86 13.10 20.48
C TYR A 17 -15.12 13.94 20.66
N GLY A 18 -16.27 13.32 20.95
CA GLY A 18 -17.56 14.00 20.94
C GLY A 18 -17.96 14.51 19.54
N GLY A 19 -19.19 15.03 19.43
CA GLY A 19 -19.65 15.73 18.22
C GLY A 19 -19.61 14.92 16.92
N VAL A 20 -19.79 13.60 16.96
CA VAL A 20 -19.84 12.76 15.76
C VAL A 20 -21.26 12.78 15.18
N LYS A 21 -21.44 13.37 14.00
CA LYS A 21 -22.77 13.51 13.37
C LYS A 21 -22.80 12.89 11.98
N ALA A 22 -23.93 12.28 11.63
CA ALA A 22 -24.20 11.85 10.26
C ALA A 22 -24.38 13.07 9.36
N LEU A 23 -23.82 13.03 8.16
CA LEU A 23 -24.03 14.10 7.16
C LEU A 23 -25.35 13.88 6.40
N PRO A 24 -26.02 14.97 5.94
CA PRO A 24 -27.30 14.86 5.26
C PRO A 24 -27.24 14.02 3.97
N LYS A 25 -28.34 13.34 3.64
CA LYS A 25 -28.54 12.62 2.35
C LYS A 25 -27.60 11.43 2.10
N THR A 26 -26.89 10.95 3.13
CA THR A 26 -26.01 9.77 3.03
C THR A 26 -26.02 8.97 4.32
N GLN A 27 -25.92 7.65 4.20
CA GLN A 27 -25.79 6.75 5.37
C GLN A 27 -24.33 6.40 5.69
N SER A 28 -23.40 6.97 4.91
CA SER A 28 -21.99 6.55 4.86
C SER A 28 -21.02 7.65 5.25
N LEU A 29 -21.43 8.93 5.19
CA LEU A 29 -20.58 10.05 5.61
C LEU A 29 -20.96 10.55 7.00
N PHE A 30 -19.94 10.80 7.80
CA PHE A 30 -20.04 11.35 9.15
C PHE A 30 -18.99 12.46 9.30
N ILE A 31 -19.20 13.35 10.24
CA ILE A 31 -18.23 14.38 10.61
C ILE A 31 -17.91 14.29 12.10
N ILE A 32 -16.63 14.41 12.45
CA ILE A 32 -16.19 14.71 13.81
C ILE A 32 -16.07 16.23 13.89
N GLU A 33 -17.09 16.90 14.44
CA GLU A 33 -17.17 18.37 14.42
C GLU A 33 -15.97 19.03 15.10
N ALA A 34 -15.56 18.50 16.25
CA ALA A 34 -14.44 19.02 17.04
C ALA A 34 -13.11 19.05 16.26
N LEU A 35 -12.93 18.13 15.31
CA LEU A 35 -11.71 18.00 14.52
C LEU A 35 -11.85 18.53 13.09
N ASN A 36 -13.06 18.89 12.68
CA ASN A 36 -13.41 19.17 11.30
C ASN A 36 -12.95 18.07 10.33
N ILE A 37 -13.16 16.80 10.71
CA ILE A 37 -12.78 15.61 9.93
C ILE A 37 -14.02 14.92 9.38
N VAL A 38 -14.03 14.67 8.07
CA VAL A 38 -15.09 13.87 7.42
C VAL A 38 -14.67 12.40 7.33
N LEU A 39 -15.55 11.51 7.74
CA LEU A 39 -15.35 10.06 7.70
C LEU A 39 -16.31 9.43 6.71
N TYR A 40 -15.78 8.56 5.85
CA TYR A 40 -16.54 7.84 4.85
C TYR A 40 -16.48 6.34 5.08
N PHE A 41 -17.56 5.77 5.60
CA PHE A 41 -17.64 4.36 5.97
C PHE A 41 -18.11 3.49 4.80
N ARG A 42 -17.34 2.44 4.53
CA ARG A 42 -17.72 1.35 3.64
C ARG A 42 -17.45 0.02 4.33
N TYR A 43 -18.39 -0.89 4.21
CA TYR A 43 -18.28 -2.20 4.82
C TYR A 43 -18.32 -3.30 3.76
N SER A 44 -17.53 -4.34 3.98
CA SER A 44 -17.58 -5.57 3.20
C SER A 44 -17.12 -6.74 4.06
N LYS A 45 -17.79 -7.88 3.91
CA LYS A 45 -17.40 -9.10 4.60
C LYS A 45 -16.13 -9.67 3.97
N LEU A 46 -15.19 -10.16 4.77
CA LEU A 46 -14.03 -10.87 4.24
C LEU A 46 -14.44 -12.15 3.52
N SER A 47 -13.70 -12.45 2.47
CA SER A 47 -13.79 -13.69 1.69
C SER A 47 -12.41 -14.31 1.60
N ASN A 48 -12.35 -15.64 1.60
CA ASN A 48 -11.08 -16.35 1.42
C ASN A 48 -10.47 -16.06 0.04
N TYR A 49 -9.15 -15.89 0.02
CA TYR A 49 -8.37 -15.63 -1.18
C TYR A 49 -7.06 -16.44 -1.12
N GLY A 50 -7.15 -17.77 -1.16
CA GLY A 50 -5.98 -18.66 -1.04
C GLY A 50 -5.78 -19.18 0.38
N LYS A 51 -4.60 -19.72 0.66
CA LYS A 51 -4.26 -20.36 1.94
C LYS A 51 -3.84 -19.29 2.95
N ASN A 52 -4.73 -18.97 3.90
CA ASN A 52 -4.57 -17.94 4.95
C ASN A 52 -4.62 -16.47 4.50
N ASP A 53 -4.97 -16.23 3.23
CA ASP A 53 -5.08 -14.90 2.64
C ASP A 53 -6.57 -14.53 2.48
N PHE A 54 -6.89 -13.24 2.64
CA PHE A 54 -8.27 -12.74 2.60
C PHE A 54 -8.43 -11.61 1.60
N LYS A 55 -9.67 -11.41 1.14
CA LYS A 55 -10.05 -10.25 0.33
C LYS A 55 -11.38 -9.64 0.77
N SER A 56 -11.58 -8.37 0.46
CA SER A 56 -12.86 -7.68 0.62
C SER A 56 -13.10 -6.71 -0.53
N PHE A 57 -14.38 -6.48 -0.86
CA PHE A 57 -14.79 -5.63 -1.98
C PHE A 57 -15.65 -4.46 -1.50
N TYR A 58 -15.26 -3.25 -1.86
CA TYR A 58 -15.94 -2.02 -1.47
C TYR A 58 -16.36 -1.22 -2.69
N GLY A 59 -17.62 -0.78 -2.69
CA GLY A 59 -18.13 0.18 -3.66
C GLY A 59 -18.02 1.60 -3.11
N LEU A 60 -17.34 2.49 -3.84
CA LEU A 60 -17.21 3.90 -3.47
C LEU A 60 -18.07 4.78 -4.38
N ARG A 61 -19.19 5.29 -3.85
CA ARG A 61 -20.07 6.23 -4.54
C ARG A 61 -19.34 7.51 -4.94
N VAL A 62 -19.44 7.88 -6.22
CA VAL A 62 -18.80 9.08 -6.79
C VAL A 62 -19.26 10.35 -6.09
N GLU A 63 -20.55 10.47 -5.78
CA GLU A 63 -21.13 11.60 -5.07
C GLU A 63 -20.56 11.78 -3.65
N ASP A 64 -20.39 10.69 -2.90
CA ASP A 64 -19.78 10.73 -1.57
C ASP A 64 -18.29 11.13 -1.68
N LEU A 65 -17.56 10.63 -2.69
CA LEU A 65 -16.16 11.00 -2.93
C LEU A 65 -15.99 12.47 -3.36
N LYS A 66 -16.88 12.99 -4.21
CA LYS A 66 -16.90 14.42 -4.56
C LYS A 66 -17.09 15.29 -3.33
N PHE A 67 -17.92 14.84 -2.38
CA PHE A 67 -18.07 15.56 -1.12
C PHE A 67 -16.76 15.58 -0.30
N LEU A 68 -15.91 14.56 -0.37
CA LEU A 68 -14.64 14.54 0.37
C LEU A 68 -13.59 15.51 -0.19
N GLN A 69 -13.72 15.94 -1.45
CA GLN A 69 -12.71 16.77 -2.12
C GLN A 69 -12.40 18.06 -1.36
N GLY A 70 -11.10 18.32 -1.21
CA GLY A 70 -10.55 19.47 -0.49
C GLY A 70 -10.79 19.47 1.03
N LYS A 71 -11.29 18.37 1.61
CA LYS A 71 -11.56 18.26 3.06
C LYS A 71 -10.53 17.36 3.73
N LYS A 72 -10.27 17.59 5.03
CA LYS A 72 -9.58 16.61 5.87
C LYS A 72 -10.51 15.39 6.04
N ALA A 73 -10.30 14.38 5.20
CA ALA A 73 -11.22 13.26 5.09
C ALA A 73 -10.50 11.92 5.15
N PHE A 74 -11.19 10.90 5.69
CA PHE A 74 -10.72 9.51 5.74
C PHE A 74 -11.79 8.58 5.20
N ILE A 75 -11.37 7.58 4.41
CA ILE A 75 -12.20 6.45 4.02
C ILE A 75 -11.94 5.30 4.99
N ILE A 76 -13.00 4.85 5.65
CA ILE A 76 -12.96 3.75 6.62
C ILE A 76 -13.54 2.51 5.96
N PHE A 77 -12.67 1.63 5.50
CA PHE A 77 -13.02 0.33 4.95
C PHE A 77 -13.12 -0.68 6.09
N LEU A 78 -14.34 -0.91 6.58
CA LEU A 78 -14.63 -1.86 7.64
C LEU A 78 -14.76 -3.28 7.10
N SER A 79 -14.17 -4.23 7.82
CA SER A 79 -14.44 -5.64 7.63
C SER A 79 -15.07 -6.26 8.89
N ASP A 80 -15.41 -7.54 8.82
CA ASP A 80 -15.87 -8.32 9.97
C ASP A 80 -14.78 -8.51 11.04
N PHE A 81 -13.51 -8.20 10.73
CA PHE A 81 -12.39 -8.19 11.68
C PHE A 81 -11.74 -6.81 11.80
N GLU A 82 -11.59 -6.31 13.02
CA GLU A 82 -11.04 -4.96 13.26
C GLU A 82 -9.60 -4.81 12.74
N ASN A 83 -8.75 -5.82 12.93
CA ASN A 83 -7.37 -5.82 12.43
C ASN A 83 -7.25 -5.92 10.90
N LYS A 84 -8.36 -6.12 10.19
CA LYS A 84 -8.46 -6.10 8.73
C LYS A 84 -9.40 -4.99 8.24
N SER A 85 -9.66 -3.99 9.09
CA SER A 85 -10.25 -2.73 8.66
C SER A 85 -9.15 -1.75 8.26
N ILE A 86 -9.46 -0.80 7.38
CA ILE A 86 -8.48 0.14 6.83
C ILE A 86 -8.99 1.56 7.05
N VAL A 87 -8.12 2.44 7.52
CA VAL A 87 -8.38 3.86 7.75
C VAL A 87 -7.46 4.64 6.82
N LEU A 88 -7.96 4.99 5.64
CA LEU A 88 -7.17 5.60 4.58
C LEU A 88 -7.44 7.11 4.51
N PRO A 89 -6.44 8.00 4.66
CA PRO A 89 -6.60 9.41 4.34
C PRO A 89 -7.03 9.59 2.89
N PHE A 90 -8.10 10.35 2.64
CA PHE A 90 -8.64 10.56 1.29
C PHE A 90 -7.63 11.21 0.36
N SER A 91 -6.78 12.10 0.88
CA SER A 91 -5.72 12.78 0.13
C SER A 91 -4.80 11.82 -0.62
N LYS A 92 -4.57 10.61 -0.09
CA LYS A 92 -3.73 9.58 -0.72
C LYS A 92 -4.27 9.08 -2.06
N ILE A 93 -5.58 9.17 -2.29
CA ILE A 93 -6.22 8.70 -3.52
C ILE A 93 -6.96 9.81 -4.27
N GLU A 94 -7.02 11.02 -3.73
CA GLU A 94 -7.78 12.15 -4.30
C GLU A 94 -7.27 12.53 -5.70
N ALA A 95 -5.97 12.75 -5.84
CA ALA A 95 -5.33 13.12 -7.11
C ALA A 95 -5.40 12.00 -8.16
N LEU A 96 -5.59 10.77 -7.72
CA LEU A 96 -5.77 9.62 -8.59
C LEU A 96 -7.21 9.59 -9.07
N LEU A 97 -8.18 9.57 -8.16
CA LEU A 97 -9.61 9.54 -8.48
C LEU A 97 -10.03 10.62 -9.50
N SER A 98 -9.40 11.80 -9.49
CA SER A 98 -9.66 12.87 -10.46
C SER A 98 -9.27 12.53 -11.92
N GLN A 99 -8.39 11.57 -12.14
CA GLN A 99 -7.86 11.20 -13.46
C GLN A 99 -8.65 10.12 -14.20
N VAL A 100 -9.68 9.54 -13.58
CA VAL A 100 -10.42 8.41 -14.17
C VAL A 100 -11.92 8.58 -14.09
N LYS A 101 -12.57 8.14 -15.17
CA LYS A 101 -14.01 8.05 -15.28
C LYS A 101 -14.54 6.87 -14.45
N SER A 102 -15.48 7.16 -13.54
CA SER A 102 -16.18 6.15 -12.76
C SER A 102 -16.85 5.09 -13.62
N ALA A 103 -17.14 3.92 -13.04
CA ALA A 103 -17.96 2.92 -13.72
C ALA A 103 -19.39 3.46 -13.97
N LYS A 104 -20.12 2.81 -14.90
CA LYS A 104 -21.47 3.21 -15.31
C LYS A 104 -22.49 3.18 -14.16
N ASP A 105 -22.19 2.45 -13.08
CA ASP A 105 -23.01 2.32 -11.88
C ASP A 105 -22.80 3.47 -10.86
N GLY A 106 -21.98 4.48 -11.20
CA GLY A 106 -21.71 5.62 -10.33
C GLY A 106 -20.80 5.29 -9.14
N GLN A 107 -20.07 4.17 -9.18
CA GLN A 107 -19.16 3.76 -8.12
C GLN A 107 -17.76 3.46 -8.65
N TYR A 108 -16.74 3.71 -7.82
CA TYR A 108 -15.42 3.12 -7.98
C TYR A 108 -15.36 1.80 -7.20
N LYS A 109 -14.70 0.79 -7.76
CA LYS A 109 -14.56 -0.52 -7.13
C LYS A 109 -13.19 -0.62 -6.48
N ALA A 110 -13.16 -0.83 -5.17
CA ALA A 110 -11.95 -1.04 -4.39
C ALA A 110 -11.90 -2.47 -3.85
N LEU A 111 -10.83 -3.21 -4.13
CA LEU A 111 -10.56 -4.54 -3.60
C LEU A 111 -9.39 -4.46 -2.63
N ALA A 112 -9.60 -4.82 -1.37
CA ALA A 112 -8.50 -5.00 -0.42
C ALA A 112 -8.10 -6.48 -0.37
N PHE A 113 -6.80 -6.75 -0.44
CA PHE A 113 -6.19 -8.06 -0.24
C PHE A 113 -5.34 -8.02 1.03
N PHE A 114 -5.48 -9.03 1.88
CA PHE A 114 -4.73 -9.19 3.11
C PHE A 114 -3.92 -10.48 2.99
N LYS A 115 -2.66 -10.35 2.57
CA LYS A 115 -1.75 -11.47 2.33
C LYS A 115 -0.72 -11.60 3.45
N HIS A 116 -0.04 -12.74 3.55
CA HIS A 116 1.10 -12.90 4.46
C HIS A 116 2.25 -11.91 4.17
N SER A 117 2.46 -11.55 2.90
CA SER A 117 3.50 -10.59 2.49
C SER A 117 3.14 -9.14 2.84
N GLY A 118 1.85 -8.83 2.97
CA GLY A 118 1.32 -7.53 3.36
C GLY A 118 -0.09 -7.28 2.81
N ALA A 119 -0.67 -6.14 3.19
CA ALA A 119 -2.01 -5.74 2.77
C ALA A 119 -1.98 -4.73 1.61
N GLU A 120 -2.89 -4.91 0.66
CA GLU A 120 -2.89 -4.19 -0.61
C GLU A 120 -4.31 -3.72 -0.95
N LEU A 121 -4.48 -2.47 -1.38
CA LEU A 121 -5.74 -1.93 -1.87
C LEU A 121 -5.65 -1.65 -3.36
N TYR A 122 -6.54 -2.27 -4.12
CA TYR A 122 -6.65 -2.13 -5.56
C TYR A 122 -7.89 -1.34 -5.91
N PHE A 123 -7.78 -0.34 -6.77
CA PHE A 123 -8.93 0.29 -7.39
C PHE A 123 -9.01 -0.18 -8.84
N SER A 124 -10.16 -0.65 -9.31
CA SER A 124 -10.31 -1.31 -10.62
C SER A 124 -9.83 -0.53 -11.85
N GLN A 125 -9.51 0.75 -11.69
CA GLN A 125 -9.10 1.66 -12.76
C GLN A 125 -7.78 2.40 -12.44
N PHE A 126 -7.14 2.11 -11.30
CA PHE A 126 -5.89 2.73 -10.84
C PHE A 126 -4.92 1.69 -10.31
N ALA A 127 -3.72 2.14 -9.97
CA ALA A 127 -2.69 1.30 -9.39
C ALA A 127 -3.08 0.76 -8.00
N LYS A 128 -2.24 -0.15 -7.52
CA LYS A 128 -2.35 -0.83 -6.25
C LYS A 128 -1.55 -0.10 -5.18
N PHE A 129 -2.09 -0.01 -3.97
CA PHE A 129 -1.49 0.69 -2.84
C PHE A 129 -1.17 -0.31 -1.73
N LYS A 130 0.02 -0.19 -1.11
CA LYS A 130 0.27 -0.86 0.16
C LYS A 130 -0.50 -0.15 1.26
N ILE A 131 -1.21 -0.93 2.07
CA ILE A 131 -2.10 -0.42 3.11
C ILE A 131 -1.78 -0.97 4.49
N ASP A 132 -0.66 -1.68 4.65
CA ASP A 132 -0.20 -2.20 5.95
C ASP A 132 -0.19 -1.11 7.05
N PHE A 133 0.21 0.11 6.71
CA PHE A 133 0.19 1.25 7.64
C PHE A 133 -1.22 1.70 8.04
N TYR A 134 -2.19 1.55 7.14
CA TYR A 134 -3.57 1.98 7.37
C TYR A 134 -4.43 0.89 8.02
N LEU A 135 -3.84 -0.26 8.37
CA LEU A 135 -4.57 -1.38 8.97
C LEU A 135 -4.97 -1.11 10.41
N GLY A 136 -6.14 -1.63 10.75
CA GLY A 136 -6.72 -1.52 12.07
C GLY A 136 -7.39 -0.17 12.31
N LEU A 137 -8.10 -0.12 13.43
CA LEU A 137 -8.85 1.06 13.85
C LEU A 137 -8.02 1.98 14.75
N LYS A 138 -6.77 1.61 15.08
CA LYS A 138 -5.91 2.40 15.99
C LYS A 138 -5.63 3.80 15.46
N SER A 139 -5.48 3.95 14.14
CA SER A 139 -5.26 5.24 13.47
C SER A 139 -6.45 6.20 13.60
N LEU A 140 -7.68 5.71 13.83
CA LEU A 140 -8.84 6.56 14.15
C LEU A 140 -8.64 7.36 15.44
N PHE A 141 -7.82 6.85 16.34
CA PHE A 141 -7.56 7.49 17.62
C PHE A 141 -6.38 8.48 17.56
N ASN A 142 -5.74 8.59 16.39
CA ASN A 142 -4.53 9.36 16.17
C ASN A 142 -4.68 10.27 14.94
N PHE A 143 -5.88 10.81 14.68
CA PHE A 143 -6.11 11.76 13.58
C PHE A 143 -5.31 13.08 13.69
N GLU A 144 -4.82 13.34 14.89
CA GLU A 144 -3.97 14.48 15.26
C GLU A 144 -2.53 14.08 15.53
N ALA A 145 -2.15 12.80 15.37
CA ALA A 145 -0.76 12.38 15.59
C ALA A 145 0.15 13.20 14.67
N LYS A 146 0.77 14.19 15.31
CA LYS A 146 1.69 15.16 14.74
C LYS A 146 2.84 14.40 14.11
N ASN A 147 3.15 14.76 12.87
CA ASN A 147 4.45 14.64 12.22
C ASN A 147 5.41 13.70 12.95
N THR A 148 5.29 12.39 12.72
CA THR A 148 6.46 11.53 12.86
C THR A 148 7.55 12.25 12.06
N VAL A 149 8.60 12.74 12.72
CA VAL A 149 9.69 13.40 11.99
C VAL A 149 10.33 12.30 11.18
N ILE A 150 9.96 12.25 9.91
CA ILE A 150 10.43 11.25 8.98
C ILE A 150 11.88 11.65 8.71
N PRO A 151 12.86 10.83 9.10
CA PRO A 151 14.23 11.15 8.79
C PRO A 151 14.37 11.23 7.27
N HIS A 152 15.24 12.13 6.80
CA HIS A 152 15.64 12.10 5.41
C HIS A 152 16.44 10.81 5.17
N LEU A 153 15.81 9.80 4.57
CA LEU A 153 16.45 8.52 4.29
C LEU A 153 17.29 8.63 3.02
N THR A 154 18.55 8.26 3.10
CA THR A 154 19.38 7.97 1.92
C THR A 154 18.94 6.66 1.26
N HIS A 155 19.48 6.36 0.07
CA HIS A 155 19.16 5.13 -0.66
C HIS A 155 19.50 3.88 0.17
N SER A 156 20.71 3.83 0.74
CA SER A 156 21.16 2.69 1.52
C SER A 156 20.46 2.57 2.88
N GLU A 157 20.05 3.68 3.50
CA GLU A 157 19.22 3.64 4.70
C GLU A 157 17.86 3.03 4.41
N ALA A 158 17.19 3.44 3.32
CA ALA A 158 15.91 2.84 2.91
C ALA A 158 16.05 1.34 2.60
N GLN A 159 17.10 0.92 1.88
CA GLN A 159 17.42 -0.50 1.67
C GLN A 159 17.62 -1.25 3.01
N GLY A 160 18.32 -0.63 3.96
CA GLY A 160 18.55 -1.18 5.28
C GLY A 160 17.26 -1.37 6.08
N LEU A 161 16.35 -0.39 6.07
CA LEU A 161 15.04 -0.52 6.73
C LEU A 161 14.23 -1.67 6.13
N LEU A 162 14.19 -1.80 4.80
CA LEU A 162 13.54 -2.92 4.12
C LEU A 162 14.13 -4.27 4.55
N GLY A 163 15.44 -4.36 4.71
CA GLY A 163 16.10 -5.57 5.21
C GLY A 163 15.68 -5.94 6.63
N ILE A 164 15.67 -4.96 7.54
CA ILE A 164 15.28 -5.20 8.93
C ILE A 164 13.82 -5.68 9.00
N ILE A 165 12.92 -5.04 8.25
CA ILE A 165 11.52 -5.44 8.18
C ILE A 165 11.40 -6.88 7.65
N GLY A 166 12.09 -7.21 6.56
CA GLY A 166 12.07 -8.55 5.98
C GLY A 166 12.60 -9.61 6.95
N GLN A 167 13.70 -9.31 7.65
CA GLN A 167 14.27 -10.17 8.68
C GLN A 167 13.28 -10.40 9.83
N ARG A 168 12.61 -9.35 10.34
CA ARG A 168 11.57 -9.48 11.38
C ARG A 168 10.40 -10.35 10.91
N LYS A 169 10.08 -10.33 9.62
CA LYS A 169 9.05 -11.18 9.00
C LYS A 169 9.53 -12.60 8.70
N GLY A 170 10.80 -12.93 8.96
CA GLY A 170 11.36 -14.27 8.76
C GLY A 170 11.71 -14.59 7.30
N PHE A 171 12.02 -13.57 6.49
CA PHE A 171 12.50 -13.74 5.11
C PHE A 171 14.01 -13.56 5.03
N ASP A 172 14.68 -14.35 4.21
CA ASP A 172 16.06 -14.13 3.83
C ASP A 172 16.16 -12.90 2.92
N ILE A 173 17.22 -12.10 3.08
CA ILE A 173 17.37 -10.82 2.40
C ILE A 173 18.46 -10.92 1.37
N TYR A 174 18.23 -10.38 0.18
CA TYR A 174 19.25 -10.21 -0.84
C TYR A 174 19.38 -8.73 -1.21
N TYR A 175 20.62 -8.31 -1.38
CA TYR A 175 20.99 -7.02 -1.96
C TYR A 175 22.01 -7.24 -3.09
N PRO A 176 22.04 -6.36 -4.11
CA PRO A 176 23.09 -6.33 -5.10
C PRO A 176 24.47 -6.22 -4.43
N SER A 177 25.48 -6.92 -4.96
CA SER A 177 26.82 -6.95 -4.37
C SER A 177 27.42 -5.54 -4.16
N LYS A 178 27.13 -4.62 -5.09
CA LYS A 178 27.58 -3.20 -5.05
C LYS A 178 26.97 -2.37 -3.92
N ASP A 179 25.83 -2.80 -3.38
CA ASP A 179 25.07 -2.03 -2.38
C ASP A 179 25.20 -2.62 -0.98
N ARG A 180 25.46 -3.93 -0.85
CA ARG A 180 25.68 -4.62 0.44
C ARG A 180 26.64 -3.88 1.38
N VAL A 181 27.74 -3.38 0.84
CA VAL A 181 28.81 -2.72 1.62
C VAL A 181 28.35 -1.37 2.20
N LYS A 182 27.32 -0.76 1.60
CA LYS A 182 26.77 0.54 2.00
C LYS A 182 25.59 0.42 2.97
N ILE A 183 25.08 -0.79 3.20
CA ILE A 183 23.93 -1.02 4.08
C ILE A 183 24.35 -0.71 5.52
N PRO A 184 23.72 0.27 6.19
CA PRO A 184 24.16 0.74 7.50
C PRO A 184 23.80 -0.22 8.65
N HIS A 185 22.99 -1.25 8.37
CA HIS A 185 22.46 -2.18 9.37
C HIS A 185 22.94 -3.60 9.13
N LYS A 186 23.26 -4.31 10.21
CA LYS A 186 23.62 -5.73 10.14
C LYS A 186 22.36 -6.57 9.94
N ILE A 187 22.25 -7.19 8.77
CA ILE A 187 21.21 -8.17 8.44
C ILE A 187 21.79 -9.57 8.63
N SER A 188 21.21 -10.36 9.54
CA SER A 188 21.76 -11.67 9.93
C SER A 188 21.49 -12.77 8.91
N ASN A 189 20.40 -12.66 8.16
CA ASN A 189 19.95 -13.64 7.17
C ASN A 189 20.12 -13.12 5.73
N LEU A 190 21.30 -12.57 5.46
CA LEU A 190 21.68 -12.10 4.13
C LEU A 190 22.07 -13.28 3.24
N ARG A 191 21.52 -13.33 2.02
CA ARG A 191 21.87 -14.30 0.98
C ARG A 191 22.99 -13.74 0.12
N GLU A 192 24.02 -14.55 -0.10
CA GLU A 192 25.14 -14.15 -0.95
C GLU A 192 24.79 -14.16 -2.44
N HIS A 193 23.91 -15.08 -2.85
CA HIS A 193 23.52 -15.27 -4.24
C HIS A 193 22.00 -15.45 -4.35
N LEU A 194 21.43 -15.00 -5.46
CA LEU A 194 20.06 -15.34 -5.85
C LEU A 194 20.00 -16.79 -6.39
N PRO A 195 18.84 -17.45 -6.28
CA PRO A 195 18.59 -18.68 -7.03
C PRO A 195 18.83 -18.45 -8.54
N LEU A 196 19.36 -19.48 -9.22
CA LEU A 196 19.51 -19.45 -10.67
C LEU A 196 18.15 -19.73 -11.32
N PHE A 197 17.59 -18.73 -12.00
CA PHE A 197 16.34 -18.86 -12.75
C PHE A 197 16.65 -19.11 -14.22
N ASN A 198 17.32 -18.16 -14.87
CA ASN A 198 17.90 -18.32 -16.20
C ASN A 198 19.00 -17.26 -16.46
N PRO A 199 19.93 -17.49 -17.40
CA PRO A 199 21.07 -16.60 -17.63
C PRO A 199 20.72 -15.17 -18.05
N ILE A 200 19.54 -14.96 -18.64
CA ILE A 200 19.10 -13.64 -19.13
C ILE A 200 18.50 -12.82 -17.99
N ILE A 201 17.71 -13.45 -17.11
CA ILE A 201 16.99 -12.74 -16.05
C ILE A 201 17.83 -12.51 -14.80
N ASN A 202 18.76 -13.41 -14.48
CA ASN A 202 19.57 -13.29 -13.26
C ASN A 202 20.35 -11.97 -13.17
N PRO A 203 21.00 -11.46 -14.24
CA PRO A 203 21.63 -10.14 -14.21
C PRO A 203 20.65 -8.98 -13.96
N ILE A 204 19.40 -9.09 -14.40
CA ILE A 204 18.37 -8.08 -14.17
C ILE A 204 17.90 -8.11 -12.71
N LEU A 205 17.71 -9.32 -12.15
CA LEU A 205 17.33 -9.49 -10.74
C LEU A 205 18.46 -9.05 -9.79
N ASP A 206 19.71 -9.18 -10.21
CA ASP A 206 20.89 -8.73 -9.46
C ASP A 206 20.99 -7.20 -9.35
N GLU A 207 20.24 -6.48 -10.17
CA GLU A 207 20.15 -5.02 -10.15
C GLU A 207 19.02 -4.49 -9.27
N ILE A 208 18.19 -5.37 -8.68
CA ILE A 208 17.06 -4.97 -7.83
C ILE A 208 17.56 -4.65 -6.42
N ASP A 209 17.25 -3.46 -5.95
CA ASP A 209 17.80 -2.88 -4.72
C ASP A 209 17.59 -3.71 -3.45
N CYS A 210 16.48 -4.45 -3.33
CA CYS A 210 16.29 -5.43 -2.26
C CYS A 210 15.30 -6.52 -2.67
N ILE A 211 15.61 -7.78 -2.34
CA ILE A 211 14.76 -8.93 -2.60
C ILE A 211 14.56 -9.72 -1.30
N TRP A 212 13.32 -10.11 -1.02
CA TRP A 212 12.95 -11.00 0.07
C TRP A 212 12.70 -12.41 -0.45
N LEU A 213 13.27 -13.39 0.23
CA LEU A 213 13.25 -14.80 -0.14
C LEU A 213 12.69 -15.65 1.00
N LYS A 214 11.99 -16.73 0.64
CA LYS A 214 11.64 -17.82 1.54
C LYS A 214 12.10 -19.13 0.92
N GLY A 215 13.27 -19.60 1.33
CA GLY A 215 14.01 -20.61 0.56
C GLY A 215 14.43 -20.03 -0.79
N ASP A 216 14.04 -20.68 -1.88
CA ASP A 216 14.34 -20.21 -3.26
C ASP A 216 13.20 -19.42 -3.89
N LYS A 217 12.09 -19.24 -3.16
CA LYS A 217 10.95 -18.47 -3.65
C LYS A 217 11.15 -16.98 -3.35
N MET A 218 11.00 -16.14 -4.38
CA MET A 218 10.92 -14.69 -4.25
C MET A 218 9.55 -14.27 -3.73
N GLU A 219 9.53 -13.62 -2.57
CA GLU A 219 8.30 -13.17 -1.91
C GLU A 219 8.00 -11.69 -2.19
N ALA A 220 9.04 -10.85 -2.25
CA ALA A 220 8.91 -9.44 -2.58
C ALA A 220 10.18 -8.85 -3.20
N LEU A 221 10.01 -7.94 -4.15
CA LEU A 221 11.09 -7.14 -4.76
C LEU A 221 10.84 -5.66 -4.46
N PHE A 222 11.92 -4.92 -4.24
CA PHE A 222 11.89 -3.50 -3.92
C PHE A 222 12.94 -2.76 -4.74
N GLU A 223 12.54 -1.63 -5.33
CA GLU A 223 13.40 -0.66 -6.01
C GLU A 223 13.26 0.67 -5.27
N VAL A 224 14.38 1.23 -4.82
CA VAL A 224 14.48 2.46 -4.03
C VAL A 224 14.88 3.62 -4.94
N GLU A 225 13.90 4.39 -5.39
CA GLU A 225 14.08 5.41 -6.42
C GLU A 225 14.26 6.82 -5.82
N HIS A 226 15.52 7.24 -5.68
CA HIS A 226 15.88 8.60 -5.22
C HIS A 226 15.98 9.60 -6.37
N SER A 227 16.86 9.35 -7.33
CA SER A 227 17.17 10.24 -8.46
C SER A 227 17.08 9.53 -9.83
N THR A 228 17.20 8.21 -9.87
CA THR A 228 16.97 7.39 -11.07
C THR A 228 15.51 7.47 -11.55
N PRO A 229 15.23 7.25 -12.83
CA PRO A 229 13.85 7.21 -13.35
C PRO A 229 13.11 5.96 -12.86
N ILE A 230 11.91 6.15 -12.28
CA ILE A 230 10.99 5.05 -11.88
C ILE A 230 10.78 4.03 -13.00
N TYR A 231 10.78 4.50 -14.25
CA TYR A 231 10.66 3.68 -15.45
C TYR A 231 11.67 2.53 -15.51
N SER A 232 12.91 2.73 -15.03
CA SER A 232 13.93 1.68 -15.04
C SER A 232 13.57 0.54 -14.07
N GLY A 233 13.21 0.86 -12.82
CA GLY A 233 12.73 -0.14 -11.87
C GLY A 233 11.48 -0.87 -12.37
N LEU A 234 10.53 -0.15 -12.98
CA LEU A 234 9.34 -0.76 -13.60
C LEU A 234 9.69 -1.73 -14.75
N LEU A 235 10.71 -1.43 -15.54
CA LEU A 235 11.16 -2.31 -16.62
C LEU A 235 11.79 -3.59 -16.06
N ARG A 236 12.66 -3.49 -15.05
CA ARG A 236 13.24 -4.68 -14.39
C ARG A 236 12.16 -5.56 -13.79
N PHE A 237 11.15 -4.96 -13.17
CA PHE A 237 9.98 -5.68 -12.67
C PHE A 237 9.17 -6.35 -13.78
N ASN A 238 8.99 -5.69 -14.93
CA ASN A 238 8.32 -6.29 -16.07
C ASN A 238 9.07 -7.52 -16.59
N ASP A 239 10.39 -7.43 -16.72
CA ASP A 239 11.23 -8.57 -17.15
C ASP A 239 11.18 -9.72 -16.14
N ALA A 240 11.19 -9.39 -14.83
CA ALA A 240 11.09 -10.35 -13.74
C ALA A 240 9.77 -11.12 -13.77
N ILE A 241 8.61 -10.46 -13.95
CA ILE A 241 7.31 -11.16 -13.96
C ILE A 241 7.11 -12.06 -15.19
N LEU A 242 7.82 -11.78 -16.28
CA LEU A 242 7.78 -12.60 -17.50
C LEU A 242 8.63 -13.87 -17.39
N SER A 243 9.62 -13.85 -16.50
CA SER A 243 10.61 -14.93 -16.37
C SER A 243 10.49 -15.73 -15.07
N VAL A 244 9.95 -15.15 -14.01
CA VAL A 244 9.87 -15.76 -12.67
C VAL A 244 8.40 -16.00 -12.31
N ALA A 245 8.05 -17.28 -12.13
CA ALA A 245 6.70 -17.68 -11.77
C ALA A 245 6.30 -17.18 -10.37
N ASN A 246 5.00 -16.92 -10.18
CA ASN A 246 4.38 -16.56 -8.90
C ASN A 246 4.89 -15.26 -8.24
N LEU A 247 5.63 -14.43 -8.98
CA LEU A 247 6.03 -13.10 -8.54
C LEU A 247 4.80 -12.17 -8.48
N SER A 248 4.47 -11.64 -7.30
CA SER A 248 3.24 -10.88 -7.09
C SER A 248 3.34 -9.67 -6.15
N THR A 249 4.47 -9.50 -5.46
CA THR A 249 4.72 -8.37 -4.56
C THR A 249 5.92 -7.57 -5.07
N LEU A 250 5.66 -6.47 -5.77
CA LEU A 250 6.68 -5.61 -6.35
C LEU A 250 6.46 -4.20 -5.81
N ASN A 251 7.52 -3.50 -5.42
CA ASN A 251 7.38 -2.20 -4.76
C ASN A 251 8.39 -1.20 -5.31
N ILE A 252 7.89 -0.03 -5.70
CA ILE A 252 8.71 1.17 -5.87
C ILE A 252 8.66 1.94 -4.56
N VAL A 253 9.83 2.16 -3.95
CA VAL A 253 10.01 2.95 -2.74
C VAL A 253 10.62 4.29 -3.12
N ALA A 254 9.96 5.41 -2.85
CA ALA A 254 10.46 6.72 -3.27
C ALA A 254 9.90 7.87 -2.41
N ASP A 255 10.26 9.11 -2.73
CA ASP A 255 9.62 10.28 -2.14
C ASP A 255 8.15 10.39 -2.60
N GLU A 256 7.26 10.84 -1.70
CA GLU A 256 5.82 10.98 -1.97
C GLU A 256 5.52 11.86 -3.20
N ASN A 257 6.35 12.87 -3.47
CA ASN A 257 6.19 13.73 -4.65
C ASN A 257 6.36 12.96 -5.98
N ARG A 258 6.92 11.74 -5.96
CA ARG A 258 7.12 10.88 -7.13
C ARG A 258 5.95 9.95 -7.42
N GLU A 259 4.96 9.86 -6.53
CA GLU A 259 3.82 8.95 -6.66
C GLU A 259 3.03 9.18 -7.95
N LEU A 260 2.73 10.45 -8.29
CA LEU A 260 2.05 10.78 -9.55
C LEU A 260 2.85 10.36 -10.79
N LYS A 261 4.18 10.53 -10.76
CA LYS A 261 5.07 10.09 -11.84
C LYS A 261 5.06 8.56 -11.96
N PHE A 262 5.13 7.85 -10.84
CA PHE A 262 5.01 6.39 -10.80
C PHE A 262 3.71 5.91 -11.46
N HIS A 263 2.56 6.49 -11.10
CA HIS A 263 1.29 6.09 -11.68
C HIS A 263 1.22 6.37 -13.19
N LYS A 264 1.70 7.53 -13.63
CA LYS A 264 1.75 7.88 -15.05
C LYS A 264 2.59 6.87 -15.84
N GLU A 265 3.76 6.50 -15.32
CA GLU A 265 4.67 5.55 -15.97
C GLU A 265 4.13 4.12 -15.94
N LEU A 266 3.55 3.68 -14.82
CA LEU A 266 2.94 2.35 -14.68
C LEU A 266 1.76 2.14 -15.64
N MET A 267 1.04 3.20 -15.99
CA MET A 267 -0.13 3.11 -16.88
C MET A 267 0.21 3.01 -18.38
N ARG A 268 1.49 2.91 -18.75
CA ARG A 268 1.93 2.67 -20.13
C ARG A 268 1.41 1.32 -20.66
N PRO A 269 1.10 1.22 -21.98
CA PRO A 269 0.52 0.01 -22.57
C PRO A 269 1.32 -1.27 -22.31
N THR A 270 2.66 -1.19 -22.37
CA THR A 270 3.55 -2.34 -22.14
C THR A 270 3.34 -3.00 -20.78
N PHE A 271 3.22 -2.22 -19.71
CA PHE A 271 3.02 -2.73 -18.35
C PHE A 271 1.59 -3.23 -18.13
N LYS A 272 0.60 -2.63 -18.79
CA LYS A 272 -0.78 -3.09 -18.76
C LYS A 272 -0.93 -4.46 -19.42
N GLN A 273 -0.34 -4.66 -20.59
CA GLN A 273 -0.42 -5.94 -21.32
C GLN A 273 0.18 -7.11 -20.54
N ASN A 274 1.21 -6.86 -19.75
CA ASN A 274 1.87 -7.87 -18.92
C ASN A 274 1.28 -7.99 -17.50
N ASN A 275 0.16 -7.31 -17.20
CA ASN A 275 -0.47 -7.29 -15.88
C ASN A 275 0.45 -6.79 -14.74
N LEU A 276 1.47 -5.99 -15.06
CA LEU A 276 2.39 -5.44 -14.07
C LEU A 276 1.67 -4.48 -13.12
N VAL A 277 0.67 -3.75 -13.63
CA VAL A 277 -0.16 -2.79 -12.88
C VAL A 277 -0.81 -3.42 -11.64
N GLU A 278 -1.12 -4.73 -11.68
CA GLU A 278 -1.74 -5.46 -10.58
C GLU A 278 -0.74 -5.98 -9.53
N LYS A 279 0.55 -5.93 -9.85
CA LYS A 279 1.64 -6.53 -9.05
C LYS A 279 2.50 -5.48 -8.36
N VAL A 280 2.63 -4.29 -8.94
CA VAL A 280 3.48 -3.22 -8.42
C VAL A 280 2.70 -2.24 -7.55
N SER A 281 3.27 -1.90 -6.41
CA SER A 281 2.76 -0.89 -5.49
C SER A 281 3.77 0.24 -5.28
N PHE A 282 3.28 1.42 -4.92
CA PHE A 282 4.10 2.54 -4.48
C PHE A 282 4.20 2.56 -2.94
N MET A 283 5.37 2.91 -2.42
CA MET A 283 5.63 3.10 -0.99
C MET A 283 6.46 4.36 -0.79
N SER A 284 5.96 5.33 -0.02
CA SER A 284 6.75 6.50 0.32
C SER A 284 7.80 6.18 1.40
N TYR A 285 8.86 7.00 1.50
CA TYR A 285 9.80 6.91 2.64
C TYR A 285 9.10 7.04 4.00
N ALA A 286 8.04 7.85 4.05
CA ALA A 286 7.17 7.95 5.21
C ALA A 286 6.59 6.59 5.60
N ASN A 287 5.92 5.94 4.65
CA ASN A 287 5.28 4.64 4.87
C ASN A 287 6.33 3.57 5.24
N LEU A 288 7.51 3.61 4.62
CA LEU A 288 8.61 2.69 4.94
C LEU A 288 9.09 2.87 6.39
N TYR A 289 9.35 4.11 6.80
CA TYR A 289 9.82 4.40 8.14
C TYR A 289 8.80 3.98 9.20
N GLU A 290 7.52 4.25 8.97
CA GLU A 290 6.46 3.82 9.87
C GLU A 290 6.28 2.30 9.91
N TRP A 291 6.44 1.61 8.78
CA TRP A 291 6.44 0.14 8.74
C TRP A 291 7.60 -0.45 9.54
N TYR A 292 8.77 0.19 9.50
CA TYR A 292 9.92 -0.18 10.32
C TYR A 292 9.68 0.02 11.82
N LEU A 293 8.83 0.96 12.23
CA LEU A 293 8.52 1.20 13.65
C LEU A 293 7.53 0.19 14.26
N GLN A 294 6.90 -0.66 13.43
CA GLN A 294 5.99 -1.74 13.88
C GLN A 294 6.76 -2.99 14.35
#